data_AF-A0A382FGJ1-F1
#
_entry.id   AF-A0A382FGJ1-F1
#
_cell.length_a   1.000
_cell.length_b   1.000
_cell.length_c   1.000
_cell.angle_alpha   90.00
_cell.angle_beta   90.00
_cell.angle_gamma   90.00
#
_symmetry.space_group_name_H-M   'P 1'
#
loop_
_entity.id
_entity.type
_entity.pdbx_description
1 polymer ?
#
loop_
_entity_poly.entity_id
_entity_poly.type
_entity_poly.pdbx_seq_one_letter_code
_entity_poly.pdbx_strand_id
1 'polypeptide(L)'
;MVIRSIQSIVFLSLCVGCVLLSVLKPIAVAETTTQTFANADRYVGEMQNGQFHGQGAYFFSNGNEYEGAFHEGKYHGEGVFKFASGER
;
A
#
# COMPACT_ATOMS: atom_id res chain seq x y z
N MET A 1 -27.49 -20.70 -31.72
CA MET A 1 -27.03 -19.54 -30.92
C MET A 1 -28.06 -19.29 -29.81
N VAL A 2 -28.34 -20.29 -28.97
CA VAL A 2 -27.76 -20.54 -27.63
C VAL A 2 -27.86 -19.32 -26.69
N ILE A 3 -28.57 -19.51 -25.56
CA ILE A 3 -28.59 -18.70 -24.32
C ILE A 3 -29.55 -17.49 -24.29
N ARG A 4 -30.87 -17.74 -24.24
CA ARG A 4 -31.87 -16.79 -23.70
C ARG A 4 -32.78 -17.42 -22.64
N SER A 5 -32.22 -18.24 -21.75
CA SER A 5 -33.01 -18.99 -20.74
C SER A 5 -32.26 -19.21 -19.43
N ILE A 6 -31.63 -18.18 -18.86
CA ILE A 6 -31.02 -18.22 -17.51
C ILE A 6 -31.34 -16.95 -16.68
N GLN A 7 -31.92 -15.91 -17.29
CA GLN A 7 -32.16 -14.61 -16.62
C GLN A 7 -33.30 -14.62 -15.58
N SER A 8 -34.10 -15.69 -15.44
CA SER A 8 -35.28 -15.68 -14.56
C SER A 8 -35.18 -16.51 -13.28
N ILE A 9 -34.13 -17.33 -13.08
CA ILE A 9 -34.06 -18.27 -11.92
C ILE A 9 -33.13 -17.78 -10.80
N VAL A 10 -32.25 -16.82 -11.07
CA VAL A 10 -31.30 -16.31 -10.06
C VAL A 10 -31.88 -15.17 -9.21
N PHE A 11 -33.06 -14.65 -9.56
CA PHE A 11 -33.64 -13.47 -8.92
C PHE A 11 -34.42 -13.73 -7.61
N LEU A 12 -34.71 -14.98 -7.23
CA LEU A 12 -35.52 -15.28 -6.05
C LEU A 12 -34.74 -15.89 -4.85
N SER A 13 -33.41 -16.01 -4.95
CA SER A 13 -32.58 -16.60 -3.88
C SER A 13 -31.46 -15.68 -3.36
N LEU A 14 -31.29 -14.48 -3.90
CA LEU A 14 -30.17 -13.59 -3.52
C LEU A 14 -30.50 -12.46 -2.53
N CYS A 15 -31.72 -12.39 -2.00
CA CYS A 15 -32.10 -11.31 -1.07
C CYS A 15 -31.45 -11.38 0.32
N VAL A 16 -30.76 -12.47 0.68
CA VAL A 16 -30.04 -12.59 1.98
C VAL A 16 -28.52 -12.50 1.82
N GLY A 17 -27.99 -12.60 0.59
CA GLY A 17 -26.55 -12.52 0.33
C GLY A 17 -26.03 -11.14 -0.10
N CYS A 18 -26.91 -10.23 -0.50
CA CYS A 18 -26.48 -8.98 -1.15
C CYS A 18 -26.17 -7.82 -0.18
N VAL A 19 -26.64 -7.89 1.08
CA VAL A 19 -26.39 -6.81 2.06
C VAL A 19 -25.00 -6.91 2.71
N LEU A 20 -24.35 -8.07 2.66
CA LEU A 20 -23.02 -8.26 3.26
C LEU A 20 -21.87 -7.75 2.38
N LEU A 21 -22.08 -7.55 1.08
CA LEU A 21 -21.07 -7.00 0.18
C LEU A 21 -20.99 -5.47 0.22
N SER A 22 -21.98 -4.79 0.81
CA SER A 22 -22.05 -3.32 0.83
C SER A 22 -21.30 -2.66 1.99
N VAL A 23 -20.77 -3.43 2.96
CA VAL A 23 -20.07 -2.88 4.14
C VAL A 23 -18.55 -2.91 4.00
N LEU A 24 -18.01 -3.57 2.98
CA LEU A 24 -16.59 -3.45 2.64
C LEU A 24 -16.38 -2.23 1.75
N LYS A 25 -16.63 -1.04 2.29
CA LYS A 25 -15.83 0.12 1.85
C LYS A 25 -14.38 -0.35 2.00
N PRO A 26 -13.59 -0.44 0.91
CA PRO A 26 -12.19 -0.76 1.08
C PRO A 26 -11.67 0.26 2.07
N ILE A 27 -11.22 -0.24 3.23
CA ILE A 27 -10.52 0.59 4.19
C ILE A 27 -9.47 1.30 3.32
N ALA A 28 -9.47 2.63 3.32
CA ALA A 28 -8.44 3.43 2.67
C ALA A 28 -7.13 3.22 3.44
N VAL A 29 -6.65 1.98 3.43
CA VAL A 29 -5.30 1.61 3.81
C VAL A 29 -4.49 2.24 2.71
N ALA A 30 -3.85 3.37 3.02
CA ALA A 30 -2.83 3.95 2.17
C ALA A 30 -1.95 2.80 1.68
N GLU A 31 -1.93 2.57 0.35
CA GLU A 31 -1.21 1.46 -0.27
C GLU A 31 0.29 1.65 -0.06
N THR A 32 0.74 1.30 1.12
CA THR A 32 2.12 1.46 1.55
C THR A 32 2.90 0.31 0.97
N THR A 33 3.67 0.58 -0.07
CA THR A 33 4.48 -0.43 -0.75
C THR A 33 5.71 -0.71 0.09
N THR A 34 5.92 -1.99 0.41
CA THR A 34 7.16 -2.44 1.02
C THR A 34 8.08 -3.00 -0.07
N GLN A 35 9.20 -2.31 -0.31
CA GLN A 35 10.21 -2.74 -1.27
C GLN A 35 11.48 -3.14 -0.52
N THR A 36 11.85 -4.41 -0.61
CA THR A 36 13.11 -4.92 -0.06
C THR A 36 14.15 -4.98 -1.17
N PHE A 37 15.34 -4.45 -0.87
CA PHE A 37 16.47 -4.39 -1.80
C PHE A 37 17.43 -5.56 -1.57
N ALA A 38 18.25 -5.86 -2.59
CA ALA A 38 19.25 -6.93 -2.50
C ALA A 38 20.34 -6.67 -1.45
N ASN A 39 20.53 -5.41 -1.06
CA ASN A 39 21.44 -4.99 0.01
C ASN A 39 20.82 -5.07 1.42
N ALA A 40 19.65 -5.70 1.56
CA ALA A 40 18.86 -5.78 2.79
C ALA A 40 18.28 -4.45 3.30
N ASP A 41 18.38 -3.37 2.52
CA ASP A 41 17.62 -2.16 2.79
C ASP A 41 16.13 -2.41 2.49
N ARG A 42 15.24 -1.67 3.15
CA ARG A 42 13.80 -1.80 2.98
C ARG A 42 13.15 -0.43 2.95
N TYR A 43 12.37 -0.16 1.92
CA TYR A 43 11.52 1.02 1.85
C TYR A 43 10.07 0.62 2.17
N VAL A 44 9.38 1.44 2.94
CA VAL A 44 7.96 1.29 3.29
C VAL A 44 7.30 2.64 3.09
N GLY A 45 6.54 2.81 2.02
CA GLY A 45 5.95 4.11 1.71
C GLY A 45 5.14 4.11 0.43
N GLU A 46 4.75 5.31 0.02
CA GLU A 46 4.09 5.50 -1.26
C GLU A 46 5.12 5.39 -2.41
N MET A 47 4.70 4.78 -3.52
CA MET A 47 5.52 4.67 -4.71
C MET A 47 4.74 5.16 -5.92
N GLN A 48 5.36 6.01 -6.73
CA GLN A 48 4.78 6.52 -7.95
C GLN A 48 5.73 6.26 -9.11
N ASN A 49 5.22 5.66 -10.19
CA ASN A 49 6.00 5.34 -11.39
C ASN A 49 7.27 4.51 -11.11
N GLY A 50 7.21 3.62 -10.12
CA GLY A 50 8.34 2.78 -9.71
C GLY A 50 9.42 3.50 -8.89
N GLN A 51 9.17 4.74 -8.46
CA GLN A 51 10.07 5.54 -7.64
C GLN A 51 9.41 5.87 -6.30
N PHE A 52 10.21 6.11 -5.27
CA PHE A 52 9.71 6.57 -3.97
C PHE A 52 9.06 7.95 -4.10
N HIS A 53 7.87 8.10 -3.56
CA HIS A 53 7.12 9.35 -3.61
C HIS A 53 6.28 9.52 -2.35
N GLY A 54 5.87 10.74 -2.01
CA GLY A 54 5.00 10.97 -0.85
C GLY A 54 5.71 10.68 0.47
N GLN A 55 4.97 10.22 1.48
CA GLN A 55 5.57 9.88 2.77
C GLN A 55 6.04 8.43 2.79
N GLY A 56 7.22 8.21 3.38
CA GLY A 56 7.75 6.87 3.54
C GLY A 56 8.81 6.75 4.63
N ALA A 57 9.18 5.51 4.91
CA ALA A 57 10.26 5.12 5.79
C ALA A 57 11.26 4.25 5.03
N TYR A 58 12.52 4.65 5.00
CA TYR A 58 13.63 3.90 4.45
C TYR A 58 14.45 3.31 5.61
N PHE A 59 14.43 2.00 5.72
CA PHE A 59 15.21 1.21 6.66
C PHE A 59 16.50 0.78 5.97
N PHE A 60 17.62 1.20 6.52
CA PHE A 60 18.93 0.79 6.06
C PHE A 60 19.31 -0.54 6.72
N SER A 61 20.06 -1.36 5.99
CA SER A 61 20.65 -2.61 6.46
C SER A 61 21.61 -2.43 7.65
N ASN A 62 22.19 -1.23 7.82
CA ASN A 62 22.98 -0.86 8.99
C ASN A 62 22.14 -0.56 10.25
N GLY A 63 20.80 -0.65 10.15
CA GLY A 63 19.85 -0.38 11.22
C GLY A 63 19.39 1.08 11.32
N ASN A 64 19.95 1.98 10.50
CA ASN A 64 19.45 3.35 10.43
C ASN A 64 18.06 3.37 9.80
N GLU A 65 17.30 4.43 10.07
CA GLU A 65 15.98 4.62 9.51
C GLU A 65 15.81 6.08 9.12
N TYR A 66 15.31 6.35 7.93
CA TYR A 66 14.89 7.67 7.52
C TYR A 66 13.38 7.67 7.31
N GLU A 67 12.66 8.51 8.04
CA GLU A 67 11.21 8.66 7.90
C GLU A 67 10.92 10.09 7.42
N GLY A 68 10.30 10.26 6.26
CA GLY A 68 10.06 11.59 5.71
C GLY A 68 9.46 11.57 4.31
N ALA A 69 9.47 12.74 3.67
CA ALA A 69 8.95 12.86 2.32
C ALA A 69 9.98 12.40 1.26
N PHE A 70 9.45 11.85 0.18
CA PHE A 70 10.17 11.37 -0.97
C PHE A 70 9.59 11.99 -2.23
N HIS A 71 10.45 12.33 -3.17
CA HIS A 71 10.07 12.83 -4.48
C HIS A 71 11.05 12.30 -5.52
N GLU A 72 10.53 11.60 -6.53
CA GLU A 72 11.33 11.01 -7.61
C GLU A 72 12.50 10.15 -7.10
N GLY A 73 12.23 9.32 -6.08
CA GLY A 73 13.23 8.41 -5.50
C GLY A 73 14.26 9.08 -4.59
N LYS A 74 14.15 10.39 -4.33
CA LYS A 74 15.05 11.14 -3.45
C LYS A 74 14.34 11.58 -2.18
N TYR A 75 15.10 11.71 -1.11
CA TYR A 75 14.65 12.39 0.10
C TYR A 75 14.27 13.83 -0.23
N HIS A 76 13.08 14.25 0.19
CA HIS A 76 12.54 15.57 -0.06
C HIS A 76 11.83 16.10 1.18
N GLY A 77 11.78 17.42 1.33
CA GLY A 77 11.06 18.06 2.43
C GLY A 77 11.62 17.73 3.82
N GLU A 78 10.71 17.62 4.78
CA GLU A 78 11.06 17.28 6.16
C GLU A 78 11.14 15.77 6.35
N GLY A 79 12.13 15.35 7.12
CA GLY A 79 12.33 13.96 7.51
C GLY A 79 13.14 13.84 8.78
N VAL A 80 12.97 12.72 9.46
CA VAL A 80 13.69 12.35 10.67
C VAL A 80 14.62 11.20 10.32
N PHE A 81 15.92 11.44 10.47
CA PHE A 81 16.92 10.39 10.41
C PHE A 81 17.16 9.84 11.82
N LYS A 82 16.86 8.56 12.01
CA LYS A 82 17.11 7.81 13.25
C LYS A 82 18.35 6.96 13.03
N PHE A 83 19.39 7.21 13.82
CA PHE A 83 20.60 6.39 13.80
C PHE A 83 20.39 5.13 14.65
N ALA A 84 20.82 3.97 14.15
CA ALA A 84 20.78 2.72 14.89
C ALA A 84 21.61 2.79 16.18
N SER A 85 22.66 3.62 16.17
CA SER A 85 23.55 3.86 17.31
C SER A 85 22.86 4.56 18.48
N GLY A 86 21.64 5.07 18.30
CA GLY A 86 20.91 5.83 19.33
C GLY A 86 21.55 7.19 19.65
N GLU A 87 22.60 7.59 18.93
CA GLU A 87 23.14 8.96 19.02
C GLU A 87 22.10 9.92 18.44
N ARG A 88 21.61 10.81 19.28
CA ARG A 88 20.54 11.78 19.01
C ARG A 88 21.09 13.19 19.14
#